data_AF-A0A950UGN6-F1
#
_entry.id   AF-A0A950UGN6-F1
#
_cell.length_a   1.000
_cell.length_b   1.000
_cell.length_c   1.000
_cell.angle_alpha   90.00
_cell.angle_beta   90.00
_cell.angle_gamma   90.00
#
_symmetry.space_group_name_H-M   'P 1'
#
loop_
_entity.id
_entity.type
_entity.pdbx_description
1 polymer ?
#
loop_
_entity_poly.entity_id
_entity_poly.type
_entity_poly.pdbx_seq_one_letter_code
_entity_poly.pdbx_strand_id
1 'polypeptide(L)'
;MINSDTPRSNVTKENRPLQESPPVMNLAVKCNYAESIIPVPSVDNQIRSFLNGENDGEAVLHAIYDHVLDEPVPERLKALFKR
;
A
#
# COMPACT_ATOMS: atom_id res chain seq x y z
N MET A 1 -50.37 -35.58 41.88
CA MET A 1 -49.76 -36.88 41.54
C MET A 1 -48.47 -36.60 40.77
N ILE A 2 -47.35 -37.18 41.21
CA ILE A 2 -46.02 -37.36 40.55
C ILE A 2 -45.27 -36.05 40.19
N ASN A 3 -44.44 -35.49 41.07
CA ASN A 3 -43.02 -35.78 41.42
C ASN A 3 -41.97 -35.30 40.39
N SER A 4 -40.86 -34.80 40.97
CA SER A 4 -39.46 -34.97 40.52
C SER A 4 -38.74 -33.77 39.88
N ASP A 5 -38.02 -33.06 40.74
CA ASP A 5 -36.56 -32.88 40.70
C ASP A 5 -35.83 -32.66 39.36
N THR A 6 -35.15 -31.51 39.34
CA THR A 6 -33.94 -31.08 38.60
C THR A 6 -33.06 -32.18 37.95
N PRO A 7 -32.33 -31.86 36.86
CA PRO A 7 -30.96 -31.39 37.11
C PRO A 7 -30.45 -30.24 36.23
N ARG A 8 -29.71 -29.39 36.94
CA ARG A 8 -28.70 -28.41 36.55
C ARG A 8 -27.85 -28.94 35.38
N SER A 9 -27.91 -28.25 34.25
CA SER A 9 -27.01 -28.43 33.11
C SER A 9 -25.92 -27.36 33.16
N ASN A 10 -24.74 -27.79 33.59
CA ASN A 10 -23.50 -27.04 33.62
C ASN A 10 -22.92 -27.00 32.21
N VAL A 11 -23.28 -25.98 31.44
CA VAL A 11 -22.62 -25.64 30.17
C VAL A 11 -21.37 -24.82 30.49
N THR A 12 -20.23 -25.51 30.61
CA THR A 12 -18.91 -24.88 30.58
C THR A 12 -18.65 -24.43 29.14
N LYS A 13 -18.97 -23.17 28.82
CA LYS A 13 -18.51 -22.54 27.58
C LYS A 13 -17.05 -22.12 27.79
N GLU A 14 -16.16 -22.99 27.32
CA GLU A 14 -14.76 -22.71 27.05
C GLU A 14 -14.63 -21.40 26.26
N ASN A 15 -14.09 -20.37 26.90
CA ASN A 15 -13.74 -19.10 26.25
C ASN A 15 -12.42 -19.31 25.48
N ARG A 16 -12.51 -19.56 24.18
CA ARG A 16 -11.35 -19.41 23.27
C ARG A 16 -11.23 -17.94 22.86
N PRO A 17 -10.14 -17.23 23.19
CA PRO A 17 -9.83 -15.98 22.50
C PRO A 17 -9.39 -16.33 21.08
N LEU A 18 -10.20 -15.99 20.09
CA LEU A 18 -9.76 -15.94 18.71
C LEU A 18 -8.72 -14.82 18.63
N GLN A 19 -7.44 -15.20 18.59
CA GLN A 19 -6.36 -14.28 18.25
C GLN A 19 -6.60 -13.80 16.82
N GLU A 20 -7.21 -12.62 16.70
CA GLU A 20 -7.24 -11.87 15.45
C GLU A 20 -5.80 -11.39 15.20
N SER A 21 -5.04 -12.16 14.42
CA SER A 21 -3.81 -11.66 13.83
C SER A 21 -4.19 -10.54 12.85
N PRO A 22 -3.66 -9.31 12.99
CA PRO A 22 -3.90 -8.27 12.01
C PRO A 22 -3.45 -8.74 10.63
N PRO A 23 -4.17 -8.41 9.54
CA PRO A 23 -3.73 -8.75 8.21
C PRO A 23 -2.40 -8.02 7.92
N VAL A 24 -1.30 -8.78 7.87
CA VAL A 24 0.02 -8.25 7.52
C VAL A 24 0.04 -8.01 6.01
N MET A 25 -0.09 -6.75 5.60
CA MET A 25 0.00 -6.35 4.20
C MET A 25 1.45 -6.10 3.82
N ASN A 26 2.12 -7.11 3.25
CA ASN A 26 3.46 -6.94 2.69
C ASN A 26 3.34 -6.46 1.25
N LEU A 27 3.57 -5.16 1.01
CA LEU A 27 3.68 -4.61 -0.35
C LEU A 27 5.15 -4.63 -0.79
N ALA A 28 5.52 -5.65 -1.57
CA ALA A 28 6.81 -5.69 -2.23
C ALA A 28 6.68 -5.06 -3.63
N VAL A 29 6.98 -3.76 -3.75
CA VAL A 29 7.08 -3.10 -5.06
C VAL A 29 8.51 -3.28 -5.57
N LYS A 30 8.69 -4.12 -6.59
CA LYS A 30 9.91 -4.13 -7.40
C LYS A 30 9.67 -3.25 -8.62
N CYS A 31 10.12 -1.99 -8.57
CA CYS A 31 10.18 -1.14 -9.76
C CYS A 31 11.33 -1.61 -10.64
N ASN A 32 11.01 -2.31 -11.73
CA ASN A 32 11.98 -2.56 -12.80
C ASN A 32 11.84 -1.42 -13.80
N TYR A 33 12.78 -0.47 -13.79
CA TYR A 33 12.86 0.57 -14.82
C TYR A 33 13.36 -0.09 -16.11
N ALA A 34 12.46 -0.34 -17.06
CA ALA A 34 12.84 -0.63 -18.42
C ALA A 34 13.12 0.71 -19.11
N GLU A 35 14.40 1.02 -19.33
CA GLU A 35 14.81 2.18 -20.13
C GLU A 35 14.26 2.01 -21.56
N SER A 36 13.29 2.84 -21.92
CA SER A 36 12.69 2.88 -23.25
C SER A 36 13.50 3.80 -24.15
N ILE A 37 14.04 3.26 -25.26
CA ILE A 37 14.83 4.01 -26.27
C ILE A 37 13.90 4.75 -27.25
N ILE A 38 12.76 5.26 -26.77
CA ILE A 38 11.85 6.08 -27.58
C ILE A 38 12.17 7.55 -27.27
N PRO A 39 12.29 8.42 -28.29
CA PRO A 39 12.46 9.85 -28.06
C PRO A 39 11.34 10.36 -27.14
N VAL A 40 11.71 10.81 -25.95
CA VAL A 40 10.74 11.33 -24.98
C VAL A 40 10.20 12.65 -25.54
N PRO A 41 8.88 12.76 -25.80
CA PRO A 41 8.28 14.02 -26.23
C PRO A 41 8.52 15.10 -25.17
N SER A 42 8.60 16.38 -25.57
CA SER A 42 8.76 17.47 -24.61
C SER A 42 7.64 17.45 -23.56
N VAL A 43 7.93 17.91 -22.34
CA VAL A 43 6.97 17.95 -21.23
C VAL A 43 5.69 18.69 -21.64
N ASP A 44 5.80 19.81 -22.35
CA ASP A 44 4.65 20.57 -22.86
C ASP A 44 3.74 19.75 -23.77
N ASN A 45 4.32 18.88 -24.61
CA ASN A 45 3.55 18.02 -25.50
C ASN A 45 2.84 16.91 -24.70
N GLN A 46 3.52 16.34 -23.71
CA GLN A 46 2.92 15.33 -22.83
C GLN A 46 1.75 15.90 -22.01
N ILE A 47 1.90 17.11 -21.47
CA ILE A 47 0.84 17.83 -20.76
C ILE A 47 -0.36 18.05 -21.70
N ARG A 48 -0.12 18.50 -22.93
CA ARG A 48 -1.21 18.72 -23.89
C ARG A 48 -1.96 17.42 -24.22
N SER A 49 -1.23 16.34 -24.48
CA SER A 49 -1.84 15.02 -24.74
C SER A 49 -2.63 14.51 -23.53
N PHE A 50 -2.14 14.72 -22.31
CA PHE A 50 -2.89 14.40 -21.09
C PHE A 50 -4.18 15.22 -20.97
N LEU A 51 -4.11 16.54 -21.17
CA LEU A 51 -5.29 17.42 -21.12
C LEU A 51 -6.32 17.11 -22.21
N ASN A 52 -5.88 16.58 -23.34
CA ASN A 52 -6.76 16.10 -24.41
C ASN A 52 -7.34 14.70 -24.13
N GLY A 53 -6.90 14.01 -23.08
CA GLY A 53 -7.32 12.65 -22.75
C GLY A 53 -6.70 11.57 -23.64
N GLU A 54 -5.58 11.86 -24.31
CA GLU A 54 -4.87 10.93 -25.19
C GLU A 54 -3.98 9.93 -24.41
N ASN A 55 -3.65 10.24 -23.15
CA ASN A 55 -2.91 9.35 -22.25
C ASN A 55 -3.40 9.50 -20.80
N ASP A 56 -2.94 8.61 -19.92
CA ASP A 56 -3.30 8.57 -18.49
C ASP A 56 -2.53 9.57 -17.61
N GLY A 57 -1.52 10.25 -18.17
CA GLY A 57 -0.69 11.22 -17.46
C GLY A 57 0.50 10.65 -16.73
N GLU A 58 0.75 9.32 -16.76
CA GLU A 58 1.88 8.71 -16.04
C GLU A 58 3.22 9.28 -16.52
N ALA A 59 3.37 9.41 -17.85
CA ALA A 59 4.56 9.99 -18.45
C ALA A 59 4.78 11.47 -18.05
N VAL A 60 3.70 12.23 -17.86
CA VAL A 60 3.76 13.63 -17.39
C VAL A 60 4.28 13.68 -15.95
N LEU A 61 3.80 12.79 -15.08
CA LEU A 61 4.25 12.74 -13.69
C LEU A 61 5.73 12.38 -13.60
N HIS A 62 6.17 11.38 -14.36
CA HIS A 62 7.59 11.03 -14.45
C HIS A 62 8.44 12.21 -14.91
N ALA A 63 8.04 12.87 -16.00
CA ALA A 63 8.78 13.99 -16.54
C ALA A 63 8.90 15.19 -15.58
N ILE A 64 7.92 15.38 -14.69
CA ILE A 64 7.92 16.49 -13.72
C ILE A 64 8.59 16.10 -12.40
N TYR A 65 8.45 14.85 -11.93
CA TYR A 65 8.81 14.48 -10.56
C TYR A 65 9.97 13.50 -10.42
N ASP A 66 10.40 12.82 -11.49
CA ASP A 66 11.46 11.81 -11.36
C ASP A 66 12.78 12.42 -10.84
N HIS A 67 13.06 13.69 -11.16
CA HIS A 67 14.25 14.38 -10.66
C HIS A 67 14.30 14.48 -9.11
N VAL A 68 13.15 14.44 -8.43
CA VAL A 68 13.08 14.45 -6.97
C VAL A 68 13.52 13.10 -6.39
N LEU A 69 13.38 12.01 -7.16
CA LEU A 69 13.80 10.68 -6.72
C LEU A 69 15.33 10.56 -6.63
N ASP A 70 16.06 11.39 -7.38
CA ASP A 70 17.52 11.46 -7.34
C ASP A 70 18.04 12.29 -6.14
N GLU A 71 17.16 13.01 -5.44
CA GLU A 71 17.57 13.81 -4.29
C GLU A 71 17.96 12.92 -3.10
N PRO A 72 19.08 13.24 -2.42
CA PRO A 72 19.47 12.48 -1.25
C PRO A 72 18.43 12.63 -0.14
N VAL A 73 18.08 11.52 0.51
CA VAL A 73 17.15 11.52 1.65
C VAL A 73 17.64 12.53 2.71
N PRO A 74 16.79 13.45 3.20
CA PRO A 74 17.16 14.42 4.23
C PRO A 74 17.75 13.77 5.48
N GLU A 75 18.83 14.33 6.03
CA GLU A 75 19.54 13.78 7.20
C GLU A 75 18.63 13.62 8.43
N ARG A 76 17.66 14.53 8.64
CA ARG A 76 16.67 14.41 9.71
C ARG A 76 15.84 13.13 9.62
N LEU A 77 15.56 12.64 8.42
CA LEU A 77 14.84 11.40 8.20
C LEU A 77 15.78 10.20 8.36
N LYS A 78 17.01 10.31 7.86
CA LYS A 78 18.05 9.29 8.08
C LYS A 78 18.33 9.04 9.56
N ALA A 79 18.26 10.07 10.40
CA ALA A 79 18.47 9.96 11.85
C ALA A 79 17.44 9.04 12.54
N LEU A 80 16.21 8.92 12.01
CA LEU A 80 15.19 8.02 12.56
C LEU A 80 15.56 6.53 12.39
N PHE A 81 16.43 6.21 11.43
CA PHE A 81 16.83 4.84 11.11
C PHE A 81 18.17 4.44 11.72
N LYS A 82 18.90 5.40 12.32
CA LYS A 82 20.16 5.15 13.04
C LYS A 82 19.83 4.94 14.52
N ARG A 83 19.67 3.67 14.92
CA ARG A 83 19.62 3.25 16.32
C ARG A 83 21.01 3.11 16.91
#